data_AF-A0A258ZSQ7-F1
#
_entry.id   AF-A0A258ZSQ7-F1
#
_cell.length_a   1.000
_cell.length_b   1.000
_cell.length_c   1.000
_cell.angle_alpha   90.00
_cell.angle_beta   90.00
_cell.angle_gamma   90.00
#
_symmetry.space_group_name_H-M   'P 1'
#
loop_
_entity.id
_entity.type
_entity.pdbx_description
1 polymer ?
#
loop_
_entity_poly.entity_id
_entity_poly.type
_entity_poly.pdbx_seq_one_letter_code
_entity_poly.pdbx_strand_id
1 'polypeptide(L)'
;MPDWFDHMPREVRFFKDWEASSAARSSVFAHWALDVRDYEYRGQREIGFIPRPLRVPRERLTATEGASVHILMDRIEVIDREVGLPFGWFFLMTRCNWADSDAGHAIARGLKAQRVHLPDRDAGVLMRWAGRPYGF
;
A
#
# COMPACT_ATOMS: atom_id res chain seq x y z
N MET A 1 -13.92 -2.45 29.85
CA MET A 1 -13.25 -1.25 29.30
C MET A 1 -13.06 -1.47 27.81
N PRO A 2 -13.44 -0.53 26.93
CA PRO A 2 -13.07 -0.64 25.53
C PRO A 2 -11.54 -0.55 25.41
N ASP A 3 -10.95 -1.46 24.64
CA ASP A 3 -9.52 -1.45 24.33
C ASP A 3 -9.23 -0.29 23.36
N TRP A 4 -8.76 0.84 23.89
CA TRP A 4 -8.39 1.98 23.05
C TRP A 4 -7.05 1.74 22.32
N PHE A 5 -6.25 0.75 22.75
CA PHE A 5 -4.95 0.43 22.17
C PHE A 5 -5.05 -0.51 20.94
N ASP A 6 -6.18 -1.19 20.76
CA ASP A 6 -6.41 -2.12 19.64
C ASP A 6 -6.66 -1.43 18.28
N HIS A 7 -6.97 -0.13 18.27
CA HIS A 7 -7.26 0.61 17.04
C HIS A 7 -6.08 1.51 16.63
N MET A 8 -5.14 0.96 15.88
CA MET A 8 -4.13 1.77 15.19
C MET A 8 -4.78 2.62 14.10
N PRO A 9 -4.73 3.97 14.17
CA PRO A 9 -5.24 4.82 13.10
C PRO A 9 -4.58 4.48 11.77
N ARG A 10 -5.35 4.49 10.69
CA ARG A 10 -4.88 4.17 9.33
C ARG A 10 -3.69 5.04 8.90
N GLU A 11 -3.65 6.29 9.35
CA GLU A 11 -2.59 7.25 9.13
C GLU A 11 -1.27 6.80 9.78
N VAL A 12 -1.33 6.38 11.05
CA VAL A 12 -0.17 5.83 11.78
C VAL A 12 0.28 4.53 11.13
N ARG A 13 -0.66 3.69 10.71
CA ARG A 13 -0.37 2.44 10.02
C ARG A 13 0.35 2.68 8.68
N PHE A 14 -0.07 3.67 7.90
CA PHE A 14 0.57 4.03 6.64
C PHE A 14 2.07 4.30 6.83
N PHE A 15 2.43 5.11 7.83
CA PHE A 15 3.84 5.39 8.14
C PHE A 15 4.59 4.19 8.70
N LYS A 16 3.95 3.35 9.53
CA LYS A 16 4.57 2.12 10.02
C LYS A 16 4.84 1.11 8.90
N ASP A 17 3.90 0.95 7.98
CA ASP A 17 4.09 0.09 6.81
C ASP A 17 5.15 0.68 5.86
N TRP A 18 5.27 2.01 5.76
CA TRP A 18 6.37 2.67 5.06
C TRP A 18 7.73 2.32 5.66
N GLU A 19 7.90 2.59 6.96
CA GLU A 19 9.14 2.36 7.71
C GLU A 19 9.54 0.87 7.71
N ALA A 20 8.56 -0.04 7.76
CA ALA A 20 8.80 -1.47 7.74
C ALA A 20 9.09 -2.05 6.34
N SER A 21 9.02 -1.24 5.27
CA SER A 21 9.19 -1.70 3.88
C SER A 21 10.50 -1.21 3.26
N SER A 22 10.80 -1.67 2.04
CA SER A 22 11.92 -1.17 1.23
C SER A 22 11.77 0.30 0.85
N ALA A 23 10.54 0.87 0.92
CA ALA A 23 10.29 2.28 0.69
C ALA A 23 10.96 3.20 1.74
N ALA A 24 11.25 2.69 2.94
CA ALA A 24 11.90 3.43 4.03
C ALA A 24 13.28 4.01 3.66
N ARG A 25 13.87 3.57 2.54
CA ARG A 25 15.11 4.16 1.98
C ARG A 25 14.94 5.59 1.48
N SER A 26 13.70 6.03 1.28
CA SER A 26 13.36 7.39 0.88
C SER A 26 12.36 8.00 1.86
N SER A 27 12.41 9.32 1.99
CA SER A 27 11.40 10.06 2.73
C SER A 27 10.04 9.89 2.06
N VAL A 28 8.98 9.69 2.85
CA VAL A 28 7.58 9.67 2.34
C VAL A 28 7.31 10.88 1.46
N PHE A 29 7.75 12.05 1.91
CA PHE A 29 7.49 13.32 1.25
C PHE A 29 8.25 13.50 -0.08
N ALA A 30 9.26 12.68 -0.35
CA ALA A 30 9.94 12.67 -1.65
C ALA A 30 9.08 12.04 -2.75
N HIS A 31 8.05 11.26 -2.38
CA HIS A 31 7.22 10.52 -3.33
C HIS A 31 5.71 10.69 -3.12
N TRP A 32 5.26 11.10 -1.94
CA TRP A 32 3.84 11.35 -1.62
C TRP A 32 3.64 12.72 -0.98
N ALA A 33 2.66 13.48 -1.48
CA ALA A 33 2.03 14.57 -0.76
C ALA A 33 0.92 14.02 0.14
N LEU A 34 0.71 14.62 1.32
CA LEU A 34 -0.34 14.24 2.25
C LEU A 34 -1.35 15.38 2.36
N ASP A 35 -2.56 15.16 1.82
CA ASP A 35 -3.68 16.09 1.97
C ASP A 35 -4.31 15.89 3.35
N VAL A 36 -3.86 16.67 4.34
CA VAL A 36 -4.32 16.58 5.73
C VAL A 36 -5.72 17.17 5.85
N ARG A 37 -6.63 16.40 6.44
CA ARG A 37 -8.00 16.80 6.70
C ARG A 37 -8.26 16.77 8.19
N ASP A 38 -8.87 17.82 8.66
CA ASP A 38 -9.32 17.99 10.03
C ASP A 38 -10.82 18.27 9.95
N TYR A 39 -11.63 17.32 10.42
CA TYR A 39 -13.08 17.43 10.34
C TYR A 39 -13.73 16.93 11.63
N GLU A 40 -14.90 17.47 11.93
CA GLU A 40 -15.72 17.02 13.05
C GLU A 40 -16.80 16.07 12.53
N TYR A 41 -16.83 14.85 13.05
CA TYR A 41 -17.83 13.84 12.73
C TYR A 41 -18.47 13.34 14.03
N ARG A 42 -19.80 13.47 14.14
CA ARG A 42 -20.58 13.05 15.34
C ARG A 42 -20.05 13.64 16.66
N GLY A 43 -19.59 14.90 16.64
CA GLY A 43 -19.05 15.57 17.84
C GLY A 43 -17.64 15.11 18.24
N GLN A 44 -16.98 14.33 17.39
CA GLN A 44 -15.58 13.93 17.56
C GLN A 44 -14.75 14.56 16.44
N ARG A 45 -13.63 15.18 16.81
CA ARG A 45 -12.64 15.67 15.86
C ARG A 45 -11.83 14.49 15.35
N GLU A 46 -11.82 14.30 14.03
CA GLU A 46 -10.99 13.32 13.34
C GLU A 46 -9.96 14.06 12.49
N ILE A 47 -8.69 13.71 12.67
CA ILE A 47 -7.59 14.16 11.81
C ILE A 47 -7.14 12.97 10.98
N GLY A 48 -7.13 13.14 9.66
CA GLY A 48 -6.66 12.14 8.71
C GLY A 48 -5.86 12.75 7.57
N PHE A 49 -5.37 11.93 6.66
CA PHE A 49 -4.82 12.43 5.39
C PHE A 49 -5.15 11.53 4.21
N ILE A 50 -5.14 12.12 3.02
CA ILE A 50 -5.17 11.38 1.76
C ILE A 50 -3.77 11.40 1.14
N PRO A 51 -3.09 10.25 1.05
CA PRO A 51 -1.80 10.16 0.38
C PRO A 51 -1.99 10.31 -1.14
N ARG A 52 -1.24 11.25 -1.74
CA ARG A 52 -1.23 11.55 -3.17
C ARG A 52 0.18 11.32 -3.73
N PRO A 53 0.38 10.40 -4.68
CA PRO A 53 1.69 10.19 -5.26
C PRO A 53 2.09 11.41 -6.08
N LEU A 54 3.35 11.82 -5.98
CA LEU A 54 3.92 12.90 -6.78
C LEU A 54 4.20 12.46 -8.23
N ARG A 55 4.33 11.15 -8.45
CA ARG A 55 4.47 10.52 -9.77
C ARG A 55 3.41 9.45 -9.93
N VAL A 56 2.60 9.58 -10.96
CA VAL A 56 1.57 8.59 -11.31
C VAL A 56 2.15 7.66 -12.38
N PRO A 57 2.05 6.33 -12.23
CA PRO A 57 2.48 5.40 -13.27
C PRO A 57 1.63 5.55 -14.53
N ARG A 58 2.18 5.13 -15.67
CA ARG A 58 1.49 5.22 -16.97
C ARG A 58 0.29 4.29 -17.05
N GLU A 59 0.40 3.13 -16.44
CA GLU A 59 -0.62 2.09 -16.44
C GLU A 59 -1.02 1.75 -15.01
N ARG A 60 -2.31 1.44 -14.83
CA ARG A 60 -2.81 0.93 -13.56
C ARG A 60 -2.38 -0.51 -13.35
N LEU A 61 -2.08 -0.86 -12.10
CA LEU A 61 -1.94 -2.26 -11.73
C LEU A 61 -3.33 -2.88 -11.61
N THR A 62 -3.71 -3.73 -12.55
CA THR A 62 -4.98 -4.45 -12.54
C THR A 62 -4.72 -5.95 -12.49
N ALA A 63 -5.52 -6.67 -11.70
CA ALA A 63 -5.57 -8.12 -11.80
C ALA A 63 -6.42 -8.47 -13.02
N THR A 64 -5.80 -8.83 -14.14
CA THR A 64 -6.56 -9.39 -15.26
C THR A 64 -6.99 -10.81 -14.91
N GLU A 65 -8.24 -11.16 -15.22
CA GLU A 65 -8.77 -12.50 -14.98
C GLU A 65 -7.91 -13.55 -15.72
N GLY A 66 -7.42 -14.55 -14.99
CA GLY A 66 -6.51 -15.57 -15.52
C GLY A 66 -5.03 -15.15 -15.67
N ALA A 67 -4.67 -13.90 -15.33
CA ALA A 67 -3.26 -13.48 -15.38
C ALA A 67 -2.40 -14.29 -14.40
N SER A 68 -1.24 -14.75 -14.89
CA SER A 68 -0.22 -15.37 -14.06
C SER A 68 0.30 -14.37 -13.03
N VAL A 69 0.49 -14.81 -11.79
CA VAL A 69 1.10 -13.98 -10.73
C VAL A 69 2.49 -13.45 -11.12
N HIS A 70 3.21 -14.16 -11.99
CA HIS A 70 4.51 -13.70 -12.51
C HIS A 70 4.37 -12.46 -13.39
N ILE A 71 3.29 -12.35 -14.18
CA ILE A 71 3.00 -11.14 -14.96
C ILE A 71 2.71 -9.96 -14.01
N LEU A 72 2.03 -10.22 -12.89
CA LEU A 72 1.83 -9.18 -11.86
C LEU A 72 3.16 -8.76 -11.24
N MET A 73 4.10 -9.68 -11.02
CA MET A 73 5.45 -9.37 -10.52
C MET A 73 6.21 -8.46 -11.49
N ASP A 74 6.22 -8.78 -12.78
CA ASP A 74 6.84 -7.93 -13.80
C ASP A 74 6.19 -6.54 -13.80
N ARG A 75 4.86 -6.48 -13.63
CA ARG A 75 4.11 -5.23 -13.68
C ARG A 75 4.39 -4.32 -12.48
N ILE A 76 4.50 -4.88 -11.27
CA ILE A 76 4.85 -4.09 -10.07
C ILE A 76 6.27 -3.54 -10.17
N GLU A 77 7.23 -4.28 -10.75
CA GLU A 77 8.59 -3.79 -10.95
C GLU A 77 8.65 -2.60 -11.91
N VAL A 78 7.86 -2.62 -12.98
CA VAL A 78 7.77 -1.48 -13.89
C VAL A 78 7.15 -0.27 -13.20
N ILE A 79 6.08 -0.46 -12.41
CA ILE A 79 5.45 0.63 -11.66
C ILE A 79 6.40 1.25 -10.64
N ASP A 80 7.13 0.42 -9.87
CA ASP A 80 8.12 0.89 -8.91
C ASP A 80 9.23 1.71 -9.58
N ARG A 81 9.65 1.30 -10.78
CA ARG A 81 10.63 2.05 -11.59
C ARG A 81 10.09 3.40 -12.06
N GLU A 82 8.83 3.46 -12.51
CA GLU A 82 8.19 4.70 -12.95
C GLU A 82 8.01 5.71 -11.79
N VAL A 83 7.61 5.21 -10.62
CA VAL A 83 7.46 6.03 -9.40
C VAL A 83 8.82 6.35 -8.77
N GLY A 84 9.86 5.57 -9.10
CA GLY A 84 11.22 5.70 -8.58
C GLY A 84 11.36 5.26 -7.13
N LEU A 85 10.51 4.34 -6.68
CA LEU A 85 10.48 3.85 -5.30
C LEU A 85 10.25 2.34 -5.28
N PRO A 86 11.13 1.54 -4.66
CA PRO A 86 10.85 0.12 -4.43
C PRO A 86 9.63 -0.02 -3.52
N PHE A 87 8.75 -0.95 -3.85
CA PHE A 87 7.50 -1.21 -3.14
C PHE A 87 6.50 -0.02 -3.17
N GLY A 88 6.68 0.93 -4.10
CA GLY A 88 5.78 2.06 -4.29
C GLY A 88 4.38 1.65 -4.79
N TRP A 89 4.28 0.58 -5.57
CA TRP A 89 3.01 0.02 -6.04
C TRP A 89 2.04 -0.31 -4.90
N PHE A 90 2.57 -0.75 -3.74
CA PHE A 90 1.76 -1.06 -2.57
C PHE A 90 1.07 0.20 -2.03
N PHE A 91 1.80 1.31 -1.92
CA PHE A 91 1.24 2.58 -1.43
C PHE A 91 0.26 3.20 -2.42
N LEU A 92 0.43 2.96 -3.73
CA LEU A 92 -0.57 3.32 -4.74
C LEU A 92 -1.88 2.54 -4.56
N MET A 93 -1.81 1.29 -4.13
CA MET A 93 -2.99 0.46 -3.85
C MET A 93 -3.74 0.92 -2.60
N THR A 94 -3.04 1.40 -1.56
CA THR A 94 -3.69 1.74 -0.28
C THR A 94 -4.79 2.79 -0.39
N ARG A 95 -4.73 3.69 -1.38
CA ARG A 95 -5.70 4.80 -1.47
C ARG A 95 -6.02 5.32 -2.85
N CYS A 96 -5.21 4.98 -3.84
CA CYS A 96 -5.06 5.86 -4.98
C CYS A 96 -5.86 5.42 -6.22
N ASN A 97 -6.59 4.31 -6.14
CA ASN A 97 -7.32 3.70 -7.27
C ASN A 97 -6.42 3.45 -8.52
N TRP A 98 -5.10 3.51 -8.32
CA TRP A 98 -4.08 3.30 -9.35
C TRP A 98 -3.54 1.86 -9.33
N ALA A 99 -3.85 1.12 -8.27
CA ALA A 99 -3.61 -0.31 -8.16
C ALA A 99 -4.81 -0.98 -7.49
N ASP A 100 -5.26 -2.08 -8.08
CA ASP A 100 -6.38 -2.87 -7.60
C ASP A 100 -5.97 -3.71 -6.39
N SER A 101 -6.81 -3.73 -5.35
CA SER A 101 -6.63 -4.63 -4.21
C SER A 101 -6.58 -6.10 -4.64
N ASP A 102 -7.26 -6.48 -5.72
CA ASP A 102 -7.23 -7.86 -6.22
C ASP A 102 -5.84 -8.26 -6.72
N ALA A 103 -5.08 -7.33 -7.30
CA ALA A 103 -3.69 -7.56 -7.69
C ALA A 103 -2.82 -7.79 -6.45
N GLY A 104 -2.99 -6.96 -5.41
CA GLY A 104 -2.31 -7.15 -4.13
C GLY A 104 -2.62 -8.50 -3.48
N HIS A 105 -3.89 -8.92 -3.45
CA HIS A 105 -4.29 -10.23 -2.93
C HIS A 105 -3.75 -11.39 -3.78
N ALA A 106 -3.70 -11.24 -5.11
CA ALA A 106 -3.12 -12.25 -5.99
C ALA A 106 -1.63 -12.46 -5.71
N ILE A 107 -0.87 -11.38 -5.53
CA ILE A 107 0.55 -11.43 -5.16
C ILE A 107 0.70 -12.06 -3.76
N ALA A 108 -0.11 -11.66 -2.78
CA ALA A 108 -0.08 -12.25 -1.43
C ALA A 108 -0.36 -13.77 -1.45
N ARG A 109 -1.33 -14.23 -2.27
CA ARG A 109 -1.57 -15.67 -2.48
C ARG A 109 -0.37 -16.35 -3.15
N GLY A 110 0.27 -15.68 -4.09
CA GLY A 110 1.50 -16.14 -4.74
C GLY A 110 2.65 -16.34 -3.75
N LEU A 111 2.88 -15.38 -2.85
CA LEU A 111 3.87 -15.47 -1.78
C LEU A 111 3.57 -16.64 -0.83
N LYS A 112 2.32 -16.76 -0.37
CA LYS A 112 1.90 -17.87 0.52
C LYS A 112 2.08 -19.24 -0.13
N ALA A 113 1.88 -19.32 -1.45
CA ALA A 113 2.09 -20.53 -2.24
C ALA A 113 3.55 -20.72 -2.71
N GLN A 114 4.48 -19.86 -2.28
CA GLN A 114 5.89 -19.87 -2.70
C GLN A 114 6.10 -19.83 -4.22
N ARG A 115 5.15 -19.22 -4.96
CA ARG A 115 5.21 -19.09 -6.42
C ARG A 115 5.98 -17.86 -6.88
N VAL A 116 6.09 -16.85 -6.02
CA VAL A 116 6.82 -15.60 -6.27
C VAL A 116 7.55 -15.18 -5.00
N HIS A 117 8.48 -14.24 -5.14
CA HIS A 117 9.27 -13.73 -4.04
C HIS A 117 9.23 -12.20 -4.02
N LEU A 118 9.19 -11.64 -2.81
CA LEU A 118 9.45 -10.23 -2.52
C LEU A 118 10.49 -10.18 -1.40
N PRO A 119 11.26 -9.08 -1.26
CA PRO A 119 12.10 -8.88 -0.08
C PRO A 119 11.29 -9.11 1.21
N ASP A 120 11.86 -9.79 2.20
CA ASP A 120 11.13 -10.27 3.38
C ASP A 120 10.36 -9.15 4.11
N ARG A 121 10.92 -7.95 4.15
CA ARG A 121 10.29 -6.76 4.74
C ARG A 121 9.00 -6.34 4.01
N ASP A 122 9.04 -6.38 2.68
CA ASP A 122 7.93 -6.03 1.80
C ASP A 122 6.84 -7.11 1.83
N ALA A 123 7.26 -8.38 1.81
CA ALA A 123 6.37 -9.51 2.01
C ALA A 123 5.65 -9.42 3.37
N GLY A 124 6.37 -9.06 4.44
CA GLY A 124 5.79 -8.87 5.77
C GLY A 124 4.71 -7.78 5.79
N VAL A 125 4.96 -6.64 5.15
CA VAL A 125 3.97 -5.55 5.02
C VAL A 125 2.76 -6.00 4.22
N LEU A 126 2.97 -6.63 3.05
CA LEU A 126 1.89 -7.10 2.18
C LEU A 126 1.02 -8.15 2.87
N MET A 127 1.62 -9.08 3.62
CA MET A 127 0.88 -10.13 4.33
C MET A 127 0.05 -9.57 5.49
N ARG A 128 0.57 -8.59 6.24
CA ARG A 128 -0.23 -7.87 7.26
C ARG A 128 -1.39 -7.11 6.64
N TRP A 129 -1.16 -6.48 5.48
CA TRP A 129 -2.21 -5.83 4.71
C TRP A 129 -3.26 -6.81 4.21
N ALA A 130 -2.87 -7.95 3.65
CA ALA A 130 -3.82 -8.96 3.16
C ALA A 130 -4.72 -9.52 4.28
N GLY A 131 -4.23 -9.60 5.53
CA GLY A 131 -5.03 -10.00 6.69
C GLY A 131 -5.96 -8.91 7.22
N ARG A 132 -5.62 -7.63 6.99
CA ARG A 132 -6.43 -6.47 7.39
C ARG A 132 -6.23 -5.35 6.37
N PRO A 133 -7.00 -5.29 5.27
CA PRO A 133 -6.83 -4.24 4.27
C PRO A 133 -7.09 -2.84 4.84
N TYR A 134 -6.62 -1.80 4.15
CA TYR A 134 -7.01 -0.44 4.51
C TYR A 134 -8.49 -0.21 4.15
N GLY A 135 -9.29 0.31 5.08
CA GLY A 135 -10.73 0.56 4.90
C GLY A 135 -11.04 2.00 4.52
N PHE A 136 -10.54 2.43 3.37
CA PHE A 136 -10.48 3.84 2.95
C PHE A 136 -11.65 4.29 2.07
#